data_AF-A0A5Q4G5W3-F1
#
_entry.id   AF-A0A5Q4G5W3-F1
#
_cell.length_a   1.000
_cell.length_b   1.000
_cell.length_c   1.000
_cell.angle_alpha   90.00
_cell.angle_beta   90.00
_cell.angle_gamma   90.00
#
_symmetry.space_group_name_H-M   'P 1'
#
loop_
_entity.id
_entity.type
_entity.pdbx_description
1 polymer ?
#
loop_
_entity_poly.entity_id
_entity_poly.type
_entity_poly.pdbx_seq_one_letter_code
_entity_poly.pdbx_strand_id
1 'polypeptide(L)' 'MTVDDWVLEAVQLAGANGATVRDVQRRIDERHYEELAIDTIEASLATLLISERVTEQDGRWTFVRKTTKEDALKRLFGDA' A
#
# COMPACT_ATOMS: atom_id res chain seq x y z
N MET A 1 -0.58 2.53 -16.14
CA MET A 1 -0.25 2.35 -14.71
C MET A 1 1.14 2.88 -14.51
N THR A 2 1.35 3.65 -13.44
CA THR A 2 2.67 4.13 -13.03
C THR A 2 3.30 3.15 -12.03
N VAL A 3 4.58 3.34 -11.74
CA VAL A 3 5.28 2.61 -10.66
C VAL A 3 4.54 2.76 -9.33
N ASP A 4 3.99 3.95 -9.05
CA ASP A 4 3.25 4.22 -7.82
C ASP A 4 1.97 3.39 -7.70
N ASP A 5 1.27 3.15 -8.82
CA ASP A 5 0.10 2.27 -8.83
C ASP A 5 0.50 0.83 -8.47
N TRP A 6 1.61 0.34 -9.02
CA TRP A 6 2.12 -1.02 -8.75
C TRP A 6 2.59 -1.19 -7.30
N VAL A 7 3.33 -0.22 -6.78
CA VAL A 7 3.78 -0.20 -5.38
C VAL A 7 2.58 -0.14 -4.44
N LEU A 8 1.60 0.71 -4.73
CA LEU A 8 0.40 0.83 -3.92
C LEU A 8 -0.45 -0.45 -3.95
N GLU A 9 -0.59 -1.10 -5.10
CA GLU A 9 -1.25 -2.40 -5.23
C GLU A 9 -0.54 -3.46 -4.38
N ALA A 10 0.79 -3.55 -4.48
CA ALA A 10 1.58 -4.52 -3.72
C ALA A 10 1.43 -4.34 -2.20
N VAL A 11 1.42 -3.09 -1.72
CA VAL A 11 1.18 -2.77 -0.30
C VAL A 11 -0.26 -3.11 0.12
N GLN A 12 -1.26 -2.84 -0.72
CA GLN A 12 -2.65 -3.21 -0.46
C GLN A 12 -2.83 -4.72 -0.32
N LEU A 13 -2.16 -5.51 -1.16
CA LEU A 13 -2.20 -6.98 -1.11
C LEU A 13 -1.53 -7.57 0.13
N ALA A 14 -0.64 -6.83 0.80
CA ALA A 14 -0.06 -7.27 2.07
C ALA A 14 -1.02 -7.09 3.26
N GLY A 15 -2.04 -6.24 3.11
CA GLY A 15 -3.08 -6.04 4.12
C GLY A 15 -2.52 -5.53 5.45
N ALA A 16 -3.11 -6.00 6.56
CA ALA A 16 -2.79 -5.53 7.91
C ALA A 16 -1.38 -5.91 8.41
N ASN A 17 -0.75 -6.91 7.78
CA ASN A 17 0.60 -7.35 8.16
C ASN A 17 1.70 -6.44 7.60
N GLY A 18 1.34 -5.55 6.66
CA GLY A 18 2.27 -4.68 5.95
C GLY A 18 3.24 -5.43 5.03
N ALA A 19 3.86 -4.69 4.13
CA ALA A 19 4.85 -5.18 3.18
C ALA A 19 6.22 -4.59 3.50
N THR A 20 7.26 -5.41 3.47
CA THR A 20 8.63 -4.88 3.36
C THR A 20 8.91 -4.43 1.92
N VAL A 21 9.97 -3.67 1.69
CA VAL A 21 10.38 -3.28 0.33
C VAL A 21 10.65 -4.51 -0.56
N ARG A 22 11.18 -5.60 0.02
CA ARG A 22 11.39 -6.88 -0.68
C ARG A 22 10.08 -7.59 -1.02
N ASP A 23 9.10 -7.52 -0.13
CA ASP A 23 7.75 -8.05 -0.39
C ASP A 23 7.04 -7.29 -1.51
N VAL A 24 7.25 -5.98 -1.60
CA VAL A 24 6.75 -5.14 -2.69
C VAL A 24 7.43 -5.51 -4.00
N GLN A 25 8.77 -5.57 -4.02
CA GLN A 25 9.54 -5.95 -5.20
C GLN A 25 9.09 -7.31 -5.76
N ARG A 26 9.01 -8.33 -4.90
CA ARG A 26 8.57 -9.67 -5.29
C ARG A 26 7.16 -9.67 -5.89
N ARG A 27 6.23 -8.91 -5.29
CA ARG A 27 4.84 -8.83 -5.82
C ARG A 27 4.77 -8.13 -7.16
N ILE A 28 5.61 -7.12 -7.39
CA ILE A 28 5.65 -6.41 -8.67
C ILE A 28 6.21 -7.32 -9.75
N ASP A 29 7.30 -8.03 -9.46
CA ASP A 29 7.86 -9.05 -10.35
C ASP A 29 6.83 -10.15 -10.69
N GLU A 30 6.17 -10.73 -9.68
CA GLU A 30 5.18 -11.80 -9.86
C GLU A 30 3.94 -11.39 -10.69
N ARG A 31 3.57 -10.10 -10.72
CA ARG A 31 2.31 -9.63 -11.32
C ARG A 31 2.48 -8.80 -12.59
N HIS A 32 3.51 -7.97 -12.61
CA HIS A 32 3.78 -7.02 -13.67
C HIS A 32 4.95 -7.47 -14.54
N TYR A 33 5.69 -8.53 -14.13
CA TYR A 33 6.87 -9.06 -14.83
C TYR A 33 7.97 -8.01 -15.04
N GLU A 34 8.10 -7.10 -14.07
CA GLU A 34 9.02 -5.96 -14.08
C GLU A 34 9.99 -6.04 -12.90
N GLU A 35 11.29 -6.03 -13.20
CA GLU A 35 12.36 -6.02 -12.19
C GLU A 35 12.67 -4.58 -11.77
N LEU A 36 11.85 -4.04 -10.86
CA LEU A 36 12.11 -2.71 -10.33
C LEU A 36 13.31 -2.70 -9.37
N ALA A 37 14.16 -1.69 -9.52
CA ALA A 37 15.21 -1.38 -8.56
C ALA A 37 14.61 -1.00 -7.19
N ILE A 38 15.32 -1.35 -6.13
CA ILE A 38 14.89 -1.06 -4.74
C ILE A 38 14.75 0.44 -4.53
N ASP A 39 15.71 1.24 -4.99
CA ASP A 39 15.67 2.70 -4.90
C ASP A 39 14.42 3.29 -5.55
N THR A 40 13.98 2.70 -6.67
CA THR A 40 12.75 3.12 -7.37
C THR A 40 11.51 2.84 -6.52
N ILE A 41 11.45 1.68 -5.87
CA ILE A 41 10.36 1.30 -4.98
C ILE A 41 10.34 2.21 -3.74
N GLU A 42 11.51 2.49 -3.15
CA GLU A 42 11.64 3.37 -1.99
C GLU A 42 11.23 4.81 -2.32
N ALA A 43 11.63 5.33 -3.48
CA ALA A 43 11.20 6.66 -3.95
C ALA A 43 9.68 6.74 -4.14
N SER A 44 9.07 5.68 -4.67
CA SER A 44 7.63 5.60 -4.82
C SER A 44 6.90 5.49 -3.48
N LEU A 45 7.40 4.67 -2.55
CA LEU A 45 6.88 4.57 -1.18
C LEU A 45 6.95 5.91 -0.45
N ALA A 46 8.04 6.67 -0.61
CA ALA A 46 8.15 8.02 -0.06
C ALA A 46 7.10 8.97 -0.64
N THR A 47 6.84 8.89 -1.95
CA THR A 47 5.79 9.68 -2.62
C THR A 47 4.40 9.32 -2.10
N LEU A 48 4.12 8.03 -1.93
CA LEU A 48 2.86 7.52 -1.39
C LEU A 48 2.68 7.87 0.09
N LEU A 49 3.78 7.94 0.86
CA LEU A 49 3.78 8.37 2.25
C LEU A 49 3.40 9.86 2.37
N ILE A 50 4.03 10.72 1.55
CA ILE A 50 3.72 12.16 1.48
C ILE A 50 2.26 12.37 1.08
N SER A 51 1.73 11.50 0.21
CA SER A 51 0.34 11.54 -0.25
C SER A 51 -0.66 10.88 0.71
N GLU A 52 -0.20 10.46 1.89
CA GLU A 52 -0.99 9.80 2.96
C GLU A 52 -1.75 8.56 2.45
N ARG A 53 -1.19 7.86 1.46
CA ARG A 53 -1.75 6.63 0.87
C ARG A 53 -1.21 5.38 1.55
N VAL A 54 0.01 5.45 2.08
CA VAL A 54 0.65 4.39 2.84
C VAL A 54 1.21 4.97 4.14
N THR A 55 1.44 4.11 5.12
CA THR A 55 2.17 4.44 6.35
C THR A 55 3.24 3.40 6.61
N GLU A 56 4.34 3.83 7.22
CA GLU A 56 5.48 3.00 7.56
C GLU A 56 5.48 2.75 9.07
N GLN A 57 5.61 1.48 9.46
CA GLN A 57 5.75 1.05 10.84
C GLN A 57 6.77 -0.09 10.91
N ASP A 58 7.88 0.12 11.61
CA ASP A 58 8.87 -0.92 11.92
C ASP A 58 9.43 -1.63 10.67
N GLY A 59 9.70 -0.86 9.61
CA GLY A 59 10.17 -1.35 8.32
C GLY A 59 9.08 -1.99 7.44
N ARG A 60 7.81 -1.84 7.82
CA ARG A 60 6.65 -2.39 7.09
C ARG A 60 5.72 -1.29 6.63
N TRP A 61 5.36 -1.36 5.35
CA TRP A 61 4.46 -0.44 4.68
C TRP A 61 3.04 -0.99 4.69
N THR A 62 2.09 -0.22 5.19
CA THR A 62 0.67 -0.58 5.21
C THR A 62 -0.14 0.45 4.44
N PHE A 63 -1.21 -0.01 3.79
CA PHE A 63 -2.11 0.88 3.05
C PHE A 63 -3.01 1.65 4.02
N VAL A 64 -3.07 2.98 3.85
CA VAL A 64 -3.99 3.83 4.60
C VAL A 64 -5.35 3.77 3.92
N ARG A 65 -6.22 2.89 4.44
CA ARG A 65 -7.61 2.84 4.01
C ARG A 65 -8.31 4.07 4.54
N LYS A 66 -8.62 5.05 3.68
CA LYS A 66 -9.51 6.16 4.04
C LYS A 66 -10.88 5.56 4.36
N THR A 67 -11.17 5.31 5.62
CA THR A 67 -12.54 5.14 6.07
C THR A 67 -13.19 6.50 5.94
N THR A 68 -13.95 6.70 4.86
CA THR A 68 -14.91 7.79 4.81
C THR A 68 -15.78 7.67 6.06
N LYS A 69 -15.99 8.78 6.79
CA LYS A 69 -16.76 8.82 8.04
C LYS A 69 -18.13 8.10 7.92
N GLU A 70 -18.67 8.00 6.71
CA GLU A 70 -19.89 7.26 6.38
C GLU A 70 -19.81 5.74 6.66
N ASP A 71 -18.66 5.10 6.43
CA ASP A 71 -18.48 3.66 6.66
C ASP A 71 -18.35 3.34 8.16
N ALA A 72 -17.70 4.25 8.90
CA ALA A 72 -17.62 4.17 10.36
C ALA A 72 -18.99 4.36 11.03
N LEU A 73 -19.85 5.23 10.48
CA LEU A 73 -21.21 5.45 10.98
C LEU A 73 -22.11 4.24 10.70
N LYS A 74 -22.08 3.66 9.49
CA LYS A 74 -22.86 2.46 9.16
C LYS A 74 -22.53 1.27 10.06
N ARG A 75 -21.25 1.07 10.40
CA ARG A 75 -20.82 -0.02 11.28
C ARG A 75 -21.24 0.17 12.75
N LEU A 76 -21.42 1.42 13.18
CA LEU A 76 -21.87 1.79 14.53
C LEU A 76 -23.39 1.72 14.70
N PHE A 77 -24.16 1.94 13.63
CA PHE A 77 -25.63 2.02 13.70
C PHE A 77 -26.38 0.80 13.20
N GLY A 78 -25.69 -0.27 12.78
CA GLY A 78 -26.33 -1.56 12.51
C GLY A 78 -27.19 -1.57 11.25
N ASP A 79 -27.08 -2.67 10.53
CA ASP A 79 -27.93 -3.02 9.39
C ASP A 79 -29.42 -2.99 9.81
N ALA A 80 -30.27 -2.35 9.00
CA ALA A 80 -31.72 -2.39 9.13
C ALA A 80 -32.32 -3.30 8.06
#